data_AF-A0A2N0KTH3-F1
#
_entry.id   AF-A0A2N0KTH3-F1
#
_cell.length_a   1.000
_cell.length_b   1.000
_cell.length_c   1.000
_cell.angle_alpha   90.00
_cell.angle_beta   90.00
_cell.angle_gamma   90.00
#
_symmetry.space_group_name_H-M   'P 1'
#
loop_
_entity.id
_entity.type
_entity.pdbx_description
1 polymer ?
#
loop_
_entity_poly.entity_id
_entity_poly.type
_entity_poly.pdbx_seq_one_letter_code
_entity_poly.pdbx_strand_id
1 'polypeptide(L)'
;MPNKEDIALMAHLMRRAGFGATYDELEILAERGYDATVEELLQPEVQEPVDRYDLLRYHPWSWKPGTIQGTGHATWLFDMVNTRAPLLEKMTVFWHGIFATGVSKVDHWDEIVDMVDMFRDKGLGSYKEMLIEVAKSPAMLYWLDNNENHAGAPNENWGRELLELFSMGVGNYTEKDVYECSRAFTGWTITPKLPRFPMGRFDWSFEYREEDHDGDEKSFLGNRGNFNGEDIIDIICRQPATARFMARHLYNFFVADEAQVPAWQTVPPRDPEAIQVLVDAFVANDYDMREVLRVLFNSDFFKEARFSRIKSPVEVVVNTLRFVGGHEFPAPGIGNLGRQTGYMGQEVLNPPSVEGWHTGREWINSGSLMRRINFVADLVGDVNLPGVQAILGRLRGAGEMPPDGFVDMCLEQMGPLDLDTQTRQELIDHAAPDGNLSWDTPTQADLSTQRVSEMLQLIVSLRDFQYA
;
A
#
# COMPACT_ATOMS: atom_id res chain seq x y z
N MET A 1 22.39 10.98 20.34
CA MET A 1 22.51 10.16 19.13
C MET A 1 21.86 8.82 19.43
N PRO A 2 20.86 8.43 18.65
CA PRO A 2 20.21 7.13 18.75
C PRO A 2 21.23 6.03 18.47
N ASN A 3 21.04 4.84 19.06
CA ASN A 3 21.94 3.72 18.80
C ASN A 3 21.54 3.02 17.48
N LYS A 4 22.38 2.09 16.99
CA LYS A 4 22.15 1.37 15.73
C LYS A 4 20.86 0.54 15.72
N GLU A 5 20.46 -0.03 16.86
CA GLU A 5 19.21 -0.79 16.98
C GLU A 5 17.98 0.13 16.93
N ASP A 6 18.06 1.33 17.50
CA ASP A 6 16.97 2.32 17.43
C ASP A 6 16.71 2.72 15.97
N ILE A 7 17.78 2.97 15.21
CA ILE A 7 17.70 3.29 13.77
C ILE A 7 17.17 2.08 12.98
N ALA A 8 17.63 0.87 13.26
CA ALA A 8 17.15 -0.33 12.58
C ALA A 8 15.66 -0.60 12.83
N LEU A 9 15.20 -0.40 14.08
CA LEU A 9 13.79 -0.53 14.45
C LEU A 9 12.94 0.57 13.80
N MET A 10 13.44 1.81 13.77
CA MET A 10 12.78 2.92 13.08
C MET A 10 12.71 2.68 11.56
N ALA A 11 13.77 2.13 10.97
CA ALA A 11 13.79 1.76 9.55
C ALA A 11 12.73 0.71 9.24
N HIS A 12 12.57 -0.29 10.12
CA HIS A 12 11.48 -1.27 10.02
C HIS A 12 10.11 -0.60 10.05
N LEU A 13 9.84 0.26 11.05
CA LEU A 13 8.58 1.01 11.12
C LEU A 13 8.32 1.80 9.83
N MET A 14 9.30 2.58 9.36
CA MET A 14 9.13 3.41 8.17
C MET A 14 8.98 2.60 6.89
N ARG A 15 9.60 1.41 6.76
CA ARG A 15 9.34 0.49 5.65
C ARG A 15 7.90 -0.03 5.65
N ARG A 16 7.29 -0.26 6.82
CA ARG A 16 5.94 -0.84 6.93
C ARG A 16 4.82 0.20 6.97
N ALA A 17 5.02 1.33 7.62
CA ALA A 17 4.02 2.38 7.82
C ALA A 17 4.23 3.61 6.92
N GLY A 18 5.42 3.77 6.33
CA GLY A 18 5.73 4.87 5.42
C GLY A 18 5.83 4.40 3.98
N PHE A 19 6.97 4.61 3.34
CA PHE A 19 7.42 3.81 2.20
C PHE A 19 8.94 3.63 2.32
N GLY A 20 9.44 3.49 3.55
CA GLY A 20 10.83 3.74 3.93
C GLY A 20 11.13 5.21 4.22
N ALA A 21 12.37 5.46 4.60
CA ALA A 21 12.92 6.77 4.88
C ALA A 21 14.44 6.75 4.60
N THR A 22 15.01 7.91 4.29
CA THR A 22 16.46 8.10 4.17
C THR A 22 17.14 7.97 5.53
N TYR A 23 18.45 7.73 5.55
CA TYR A 23 19.18 7.61 6.82
C TYR A 23 19.08 8.88 7.67
N ASP A 24 19.15 10.06 7.06
CA ASP A 24 18.99 11.36 7.72
C ASP A 24 17.62 11.47 8.42
N GLU A 25 16.54 11.08 7.74
CA GLU A 25 15.19 11.05 8.31
C GLU A 25 15.11 10.04 9.45
N LEU A 26 15.74 8.87 9.30
CA LEU A 26 15.75 7.84 10.35
C LEU A 26 16.47 8.31 11.62
N GLU A 27 17.56 9.06 11.50
CA GLU A 27 18.23 9.64 12.67
C GLU A 27 17.31 10.64 13.39
N ILE A 28 16.63 11.52 12.64
CA ILE A 28 15.69 12.51 13.21
C ILE A 28 14.52 11.81 13.91
N LEU A 29 13.94 10.79 13.28
CA LEU A 29 12.82 10.04 13.83
C LEU A 29 13.26 9.21 15.06
N ALA A 30 14.43 8.58 14.99
CA ALA A 30 14.97 7.82 16.13
C ALA A 30 15.30 8.73 17.33
N GLU A 31 15.75 9.97 17.10
CA GLU A 31 15.90 10.98 18.16
C GLU A 31 14.58 11.41 18.78
N ARG A 32 13.50 11.48 17.98
CA ARG A 32 12.14 11.75 18.47
C ARG A 32 11.61 10.60 19.34
N GLY A 33 12.01 9.37 19.03
CA GLY A 33 11.60 8.16 19.71
C GLY A 33 10.50 7.40 18.98
N TYR A 34 10.50 6.08 19.17
CA TYR A 34 9.62 5.15 18.46
C TYR A 34 8.14 5.45 18.68
N ASP A 35 7.71 5.46 19.95
CA ASP A 35 6.30 5.63 20.30
C ASP A 35 5.75 6.97 19.80
N ALA A 36 6.51 8.06 19.98
CA ALA A 36 6.14 9.38 19.47
C ALA A 36 6.01 9.42 17.94
N THR A 37 6.85 8.67 17.23
CA THR A 37 6.77 8.56 15.76
C THR A 37 5.54 7.77 15.33
N VAL A 38 5.20 6.67 16.03
CA VAL A 38 3.96 5.92 15.79
C VAL A 38 2.74 6.83 15.98
N GLU A 39 2.71 7.61 17.06
CA GLU A 39 1.61 8.54 17.33
C GLU A 39 1.40 9.58 16.24
N GLU A 40 2.49 10.12 15.69
CA GLU A 40 2.42 11.08 14.60
C GLU A 40 1.96 10.46 13.28
N LEU A 41 2.42 9.25 12.97
CA LEU A 41 1.97 8.51 11.78
C LEU A 41 0.45 8.27 11.80
N LEU A 42 -0.12 8.05 12.98
CA LEU A 42 -1.55 7.82 13.20
C LEU A 42 -2.42 9.09 13.13
N GLN A 43 -1.80 10.26 13.00
CA GLN A 43 -2.47 11.57 12.95
C GLN A 43 -2.15 12.30 11.64
N PRO A 44 -2.56 11.78 10.47
CA PRO A 44 -2.23 12.39 9.19
C PRO A 44 -2.80 13.81 9.04
N GLU A 45 -3.83 14.17 9.80
CA GLU A 45 -4.52 15.47 9.73
C GLU A 45 -3.64 16.63 10.21
N VAL A 46 -2.57 16.35 10.95
CA VAL A 46 -1.59 17.38 11.38
C VAL A 46 -0.54 17.68 10.32
N GLN A 47 -0.45 16.85 9.28
CA GLN A 47 0.53 16.99 8.21
C GLN A 47 -0.04 17.83 7.08
N GLU A 48 0.83 18.59 6.41
CA GLU A 48 0.43 19.34 5.22
C GLU A 48 0.07 18.37 4.09
N PRO A 49 -1.10 18.53 3.45
CA PRO A 49 -1.49 17.69 2.31
C PRO A 49 -0.61 17.98 1.10
N VAL A 50 -0.52 17.01 0.20
CA VAL A 50 0.20 17.17 -1.08
C VAL A 50 -0.47 18.26 -1.92
N ASP A 51 0.33 19.19 -2.42
CA ASP A 51 -0.16 20.21 -3.35
C ASP A 51 -0.38 19.64 -4.76
N ARG A 52 -1.57 19.06 -4.97
CA ARG A 52 -1.98 18.58 -6.30
C ARG A 52 -2.11 19.72 -7.32
N TYR A 53 -2.19 20.99 -6.94
CA TYR A 53 -2.23 22.09 -7.91
C TYR A 53 -0.91 22.25 -8.65
N ASP A 54 0.21 21.87 -8.04
CA ASP A 54 1.48 21.88 -8.74
C ASP A 54 1.50 20.80 -9.84
N LEU A 55 1.07 19.57 -9.53
CA LEU A 55 0.86 18.52 -10.54
C LEU A 55 -0.06 19.00 -11.67
N LEU A 56 -1.20 19.58 -11.33
CA LEU A 56 -2.20 20.06 -12.30
C LEU A 56 -1.67 21.18 -13.21
N ARG A 57 -0.79 22.04 -12.69
CA ARG A 57 -0.18 23.13 -13.48
C ARG A 57 0.66 22.58 -14.64
N TYR A 58 1.38 21.49 -14.42
CA TYR A 58 2.26 20.88 -15.42
C TYR A 58 1.59 19.74 -16.19
N HIS A 59 0.62 19.07 -15.59
CA HIS A 59 -0.13 17.94 -16.15
C HIS A 59 -1.63 18.15 -15.98
N PRO A 60 -2.27 19.10 -16.70
CA PRO A 60 -3.69 19.41 -16.53
C PRO A 60 -4.62 18.23 -16.82
N TRP A 61 -4.16 17.26 -17.61
CA TRP A 61 -4.88 16.02 -17.90
C TRP A 61 -5.03 15.10 -16.68
N SER A 62 -4.29 15.34 -15.58
CA SER A 62 -4.41 14.59 -14.32
C SER A 62 -5.65 14.94 -13.49
N TRP A 63 -6.33 16.06 -13.79
CA TRP A 63 -7.59 16.44 -13.12
C TRP A 63 -8.70 15.43 -13.38
N LYS A 64 -8.95 15.13 -14.65
CA LYS A 64 -9.93 14.15 -15.12
C LYS A 64 -9.30 13.33 -16.24
N PRO A 65 -8.48 12.33 -15.90
CA PRO A 65 -7.77 11.50 -16.87
C PRO A 65 -8.68 10.78 -17.85
N GLY A 66 -9.97 10.63 -17.56
CA GLY A 66 -10.96 10.11 -18.50
C GLY A 66 -10.69 8.66 -18.90
N THR A 67 -10.03 8.42 -20.04
CA THR A 67 -9.53 7.07 -20.47
C THR A 67 -8.04 7.09 -20.85
N ILE A 68 -7.32 8.17 -20.54
CA ILE A 68 -5.91 8.32 -20.93
C ILE A 68 -5.04 7.42 -20.05
N GLN A 69 -4.55 6.33 -20.63
CA GLN A 69 -3.69 5.38 -19.94
C GLN A 69 -2.47 6.05 -19.31
N GLY A 70 -2.12 5.64 -18.09
CA GLY A 70 -0.95 6.13 -17.36
C GLY A 70 -1.14 7.44 -16.60
N THR A 71 -2.22 8.19 -16.85
CA THR A 71 -2.44 9.49 -16.19
C THR A 71 -3.01 9.33 -14.78
N GLY A 72 -3.97 8.42 -14.56
CA GLY A 72 -4.48 8.11 -13.21
C GLY A 72 -3.40 7.56 -12.28
N HIS A 73 -2.53 6.67 -12.80
CA HIS A 73 -1.39 6.15 -12.05
C HIS A 73 -0.41 7.26 -11.63
N ALA A 74 -0.20 8.25 -12.50
CA ALA A 74 0.72 9.35 -12.23
C ALA A 74 0.26 10.21 -11.05
N THR A 75 -1.05 10.50 -10.95
CA THR A 75 -1.61 11.29 -9.85
C THR A 75 -1.36 10.61 -8.51
N TRP A 76 -1.72 9.32 -8.39
CA TRP A 76 -1.52 8.61 -7.13
C TRP A 76 -0.04 8.41 -6.82
N LEU A 77 0.79 8.09 -7.81
CA LEU A 77 2.24 8.03 -7.61
C LEU A 77 2.80 9.35 -7.07
N PHE A 78 2.38 10.48 -7.64
CA PHE A 78 2.78 11.81 -7.18
C PHE A 78 2.42 12.03 -5.71
N ASP A 79 1.20 11.68 -5.30
CA ASP A 79 0.77 11.76 -3.89
C ASP A 79 1.65 10.90 -2.99
N MET A 80 1.87 9.63 -3.35
CA MET A 80 2.66 8.69 -2.54
C MET A 80 4.12 9.12 -2.39
N VAL A 81 4.71 9.72 -3.42
CA VAL A 81 6.09 10.23 -3.37
C VAL A 81 6.16 11.50 -2.52
N ASN A 82 5.19 12.42 -2.62
CA ASN A 82 5.26 13.75 -2.02
C ASN A 82 4.57 13.88 -0.65
N THR A 83 3.85 12.85 -0.20
CA THR A 83 3.12 12.91 1.07
C THR A 83 4.06 13.06 2.27
N ARG A 84 3.60 13.86 3.24
CA ARG A 84 4.13 13.93 4.62
C ARG A 84 3.36 13.04 5.60
N ALA A 85 2.24 12.45 5.16
CA ALA A 85 1.43 11.50 5.91
C ALA A 85 1.50 10.11 5.24
N PRO A 86 2.64 9.40 5.30
CA PRO A 86 2.83 8.23 4.46
C PRO A 86 1.99 7.03 4.93
N LEU A 87 1.59 6.97 6.21
CA LEU A 87 0.67 5.93 6.69
C LEU A 87 -0.71 6.05 6.04
N LEU A 88 -1.18 7.26 5.75
CA LEU A 88 -2.44 7.50 5.05
C LEU A 88 -2.44 6.84 3.67
N GLU A 89 -1.37 7.06 2.90
CA GLU A 89 -1.19 6.46 1.58
C GLU A 89 -1.00 4.94 1.67
N LYS A 90 -0.31 4.44 2.70
CA LYS A 90 -0.19 3.00 2.95
C LYS A 90 -1.54 2.34 3.22
N MET A 91 -2.38 2.96 4.03
CA MET A 91 -3.75 2.50 4.26
C MET A 91 -4.59 2.59 3.01
N THR A 92 -4.39 3.62 2.19
CA THR A 92 -5.06 3.73 0.89
C THR A 92 -4.70 2.56 -0.04
N VAL A 93 -3.42 2.19 -0.12
CA VAL A 93 -2.96 1.01 -0.88
C VAL A 93 -3.51 -0.30 -0.28
N PHE A 94 -3.57 -0.40 1.05
CA PHE A 94 -4.18 -1.54 1.74
C PHE A 94 -5.65 -1.71 1.36
N TRP A 95 -6.44 -0.64 1.45
CA TRP A 95 -7.86 -0.67 1.12
C TRP A 95 -8.12 -0.96 -0.34
N HIS A 96 -7.36 -0.35 -1.24
CA HIS A 96 -7.46 -0.63 -2.67
C HIS A 96 -7.07 -2.08 -3.02
N GLY A 97 -6.24 -2.70 -2.18
CA GLY A 97 -5.91 -4.12 -2.30
C GLY A 97 -7.02 -5.06 -1.86
N ILE A 98 -7.88 -4.65 -0.92
CA ILE A 98 -9.03 -5.44 -0.42
C ILE A 98 -10.27 -5.18 -1.27
N PHE A 99 -10.64 -3.90 -1.44
CA PHE A 99 -11.83 -3.48 -2.18
C PHE A 99 -11.50 -3.27 -3.65
N ALA A 100 -11.05 -4.36 -4.29
CA ALA A 100 -10.51 -4.35 -5.63
C ALA A 100 -11.54 -3.78 -6.62
N THR A 101 -11.24 -2.62 -7.21
CA THR A 101 -12.06 -1.97 -8.24
C THR A 101 -11.16 -1.50 -9.38
N GLY A 102 -11.45 -1.94 -10.61
CA GLY A 102 -10.55 -1.78 -11.75
C GLY A 102 -11.12 -1.00 -12.93
N VAL A 103 -10.26 -0.16 -13.52
CA VAL A 103 -10.63 0.66 -14.68
C VAL A 103 -10.96 -0.18 -15.91
N SER A 104 -10.47 -1.41 -15.98
CA SER A 104 -10.77 -2.35 -17.07
C SER A 104 -12.26 -2.64 -17.24
N LYS A 105 -13.04 -2.68 -16.14
CA LYS A 105 -14.51 -2.81 -16.18
C LYS A 105 -15.19 -1.46 -16.05
N VAL A 106 -14.79 -0.63 -15.07
CA VAL A 106 -15.44 0.66 -14.80
C VAL A 106 -15.31 1.62 -15.99
N ASP A 107 -14.20 1.52 -16.73
CA ASP A 107 -13.88 2.35 -17.89
C ASP A 107 -13.98 3.85 -17.55
N HIS A 108 -13.69 4.24 -16.30
CA HIS A 108 -13.74 5.61 -15.81
C HIS A 108 -12.68 5.79 -14.74
N TRP A 109 -11.55 6.43 -15.07
CA TRP A 109 -10.47 6.63 -14.11
C TRP A 109 -10.92 7.51 -12.93
N ASP A 110 -11.73 8.52 -13.21
CA ASP A 110 -12.13 9.51 -12.19
C ASP A 110 -12.90 8.85 -11.04
N GLU A 111 -13.84 7.92 -11.32
CA GLU A 111 -14.58 7.18 -10.27
C GLU A 111 -13.69 6.33 -9.37
N ILE A 112 -12.59 5.79 -9.92
CA ILE A 112 -11.64 5.00 -9.13
C ILE A 112 -10.74 5.91 -8.34
N VAL A 113 -10.35 7.07 -8.89
CA VAL A 113 -9.60 8.10 -8.15
C VAL A 113 -10.44 8.64 -6.99
N ASP A 114 -11.74 8.90 -7.20
CA ASP A 114 -12.66 9.32 -6.14
C ASP A 114 -12.78 8.24 -5.05
N MET A 115 -12.81 6.96 -5.42
CA MET A 115 -12.77 5.86 -4.46
C MET A 115 -11.44 5.80 -3.67
N VAL A 116 -10.30 6.07 -4.32
CA VAL A 116 -9.01 6.19 -3.64
C VAL A 116 -8.97 7.39 -2.69
N ASP A 117 -9.55 8.52 -3.07
CA ASP A 117 -9.68 9.68 -2.19
C ASP A 117 -10.63 9.40 -1.00
N MET A 118 -11.68 8.60 -1.19
CA MET A 118 -12.50 8.07 -0.10
C MET A 118 -11.68 7.16 0.84
N PHE A 119 -10.83 6.28 0.31
CA PHE A 119 -9.93 5.47 1.15
C PHE A 119 -8.95 6.31 1.96
N ARG A 120 -8.54 7.48 1.46
CA ARG A 120 -7.74 8.42 2.25
C ARG A 120 -8.57 9.03 3.38
N ASP A 121 -9.75 9.58 3.06
CA ASP A 121 -10.60 10.26 4.04
C ASP A 121 -11.06 9.33 5.17
N LYS A 122 -11.42 8.09 4.83
CA LYS A 122 -12.02 7.13 5.77
C LYS A 122 -11.04 6.06 6.27
N GLY A 123 -9.83 6.01 5.71
CA GLY A 123 -8.95 4.84 5.81
C GLY A 123 -8.48 4.48 7.21
N LEU A 124 -8.39 5.46 8.10
CA LEU A 124 -8.01 5.26 9.51
C LEU A 124 -9.21 5.25 10.46
N GLY A 125 -10.43 5.45 9.94
CA GLY A 125 -11.65 5.49 10.75
C GLY A 125 -12.25 4.11 11.02
N SER A 126 -13.57 4.07 11.20
CA SER A 126 -14.30 2.84 11.45
C SER A 126 -14.41 1.99 10.18
N TYR A 127 -14.07 0.71 10.30
CA TYR A 127 -14.26 -0.25 9.22
C TYR A 127 -15.73 -0.42 8.82
N LYS A 128 -16.67 -0.25 9.76
CA LYS A 128 -18.10 -0.27 9.46
C LYS A 128 -18.47 0.88 8.50
N GLU A 129 -17.96 2.09 8.77
CA GLU A 129 -18.15 3.25 7.89
C GLU A 129 -17.49 3.01 6.54
N MET A 130 -16.28 2.46 6.51
CA MET A 130 -15.59 2.08 5.28
C MET A 130 -16.44 1.14 4.41
N LEU A 131 -17.04 0.09 4.99
CA LEU A 131 -17.92 -0.83 4.24
C LEU A 131 -19.15 -0.12 3.66
N ILE A 132 -19.74 0.84 4.40
CA ILE A 132 -20.88 1.64 3.92
C ILE A 132 -20.46 2.53 2.75
N GLU A 133 -19.33 3.23 2.87
CA GLU A 133 -18.83 4.13 1.83
C GLU A 133 -18.42 3.35 0.57
N VAL A 134 -17.80 2.18 0.72
CA VAL A 134 -17.52 1.28 -0.41
C VAL A 134 -18.81 0.80 -1.06
N ALA A 135 -19.84 0.43 -0.28
CA ALA A 135 -21.13 0.00 -0.81
C ALA A 135 -21.88 1.12 -1.56
N LYS A 136 -21.62 2.39 -1.22
CA LYS A 136 -22.20 3.56 -1.90
C LYS A 136 -21.33 4.08 -3.04
N SER A 137 -20.08 3.63 -3.17
CA SER A 137 -19.17 4.07 -4.23
C SER A 137 -19.73 3.72 -5.61
N PRO A 138 -19.91 4.69 -6.53
CA PRO A 138 -20.38 4.40 -7.88
C PRO A 138 -19.46 3.45 -8.65
N ALA A 139 -18.14 3.52 -8.41
CA ALA A 139 -17.18 2.60 -9.00
C ALA A 139 -17.46 1.16 -8.57
N MET A 140 -17.68 0.94 -7.27
CA MET A 140 -17.93 -0.39 -6.71
C MET A 140 -19.32 -0.94 -7.09
N LEU A 141 -20.36 -0.10 -7.04
CA LEU A 141 -21.71 -0.46 -7.47
C LEU A 141 -21.74 -0.96 -8.91
N TYR A 142 -20.95 -0.36 -9.80
CA TYR A 142 -20.79 -0.82 -11.17
C TYR A 142 -19.85 -2.02 -11.29
N TRP A 143 -18.77 -2.04 -10.52
CA TRP A 143 -17.80 -3.14 -10.53
C TRP A 143 -18.41 -4.48 -10.13
N LEU A 144 -19.36 -4.50 -9.20
CA LEU A 144 -20.06 -5.70 -8.74
C LEU A 144 -21.54 -5.75 -9.15
N ASP A 145 -21.90 -5.00 -10.19
CA ASP A 145 -23.22 -5.04 -10.85
C ASP A 145 -24.42 -4.83 -9.91
N ASN A 146 -24.21 -4.15 -8.77
CA ASN A 146 -25.32 -3.83 -7.86
C ASN A 146 -26.26 -2.77 -8.47
N ASN A 147 -25.79 -1.99 -9.44
CA ASN A 147 -26.67 -1.13 -10.24
C ASN A 147 -27.69 -1.92 -11.08
N GLU A 148 -27.55 -3.25 -11.21
CA GLU A 148 -28.49 -4.18 -11.85
C GLU A 148 -29.25 -5.04 -10.80
N ASN A 149 -29.10 -4.74 -9.50
CA ASN A 149 -29.74 -5.47 -8.41
C ASN A 149 -31.11 -4.86 -8.08
N HIS A 150 -32.18 -5.52 -8.56
CA HIS A 150 -33.55 -5.02 -8.48
C HIS A 150 -34.40 -5.91 -7.57
N ALA A 151 -35.43 -5.36 -6.92
CA ALA A 151 -36.32 -6.14 -6.04
C ALA A 151 -36.91 -7.40 -6.72
N GLY A 152 -37.29 -7.28 -8.00
CA GLY A 152 -37.83 -8.39 -8.78
C GLY A 152 -36.79 -9.34 -9.39
N ALA A 153 -35.51 -8.98 -9.35
CA ALA A 153 -34.41 -9.76 -9.90
C ALA A 153 -33.11 -9.50 -9.09
N PRO A 154 -33.00 -10.05 -7.87
CA PRO A 154 -31.83 -9.83 -7.04
C PRO A 154 -30.54 -10.36 -7.71
N ASN A 155 -29.48 -9.54 -7.69
CA ASN A 155 -28.16 -9.90 -8.17
C ASN A 155 -27.24 -10.25 -6.99
N GLU A 156 -26.70 -11.46 -6.99
CA GLU A 156 -25.89 -12.00 -5.88
C GLU A 156 -24.43 -11.55 -5.87
N ASN A 157 -23.95 -10.86 -6.91
CA ASN A 157 -22.53 -10.54 -7.04
C ASN A 157 -22.00 -9.69 -5.87
N TRP A 158 -22.56 -8.49 -5.65
CA TRP A 158 -22.19 -7.65 -4.49
C TRP A 158 -22.40 -8.36 -3.14
N GLY A 159 -23.55 -9.01 -2.94
CA GLY A 159 -23.86 -9.69 -1.68
C GLY A 159 -22.87 -10.81 -1.37
N ARG A 160 -22.40 -11.55 -2.38
CA ARG A 160 -21.39 -12.60 -2.23
C ARG A 160 -20.03 -12.01 -1.89
N GLU A 161 -19.55 -11.05 -2.67
CA GLU A 161 -18.22 -10.47 -2.45
C GLU A 161 -18.12 -9.72 -1.12
N LEU A 162 -19.21 -9.05 -0.70
CA LEU A 162 -19.28 -8.41 0.61
C LEU A 162 -18.99 -9.41 1.74
N LEU A 163 -19.58 -10.62 1.69
CA LEU A 163 -19.38 -11.64 2.71
C LEU A 163 -18.04 -12.38 2.52
N GLU A 164 -17.70 -12.70 1.28
CA GLU A 164 -16.58 -13.56 0.91
C GLU A 164 -15.23 -12.86 0.96
N LEU A 165 -15.08 -11.79 0.18
CA LEU A 165 -13.78 -11.14 -0.06
C LEU A 165 -13.59 -9.88 0.76
N PHE A 166 -14.67 -9.26 1.21
CA PHE A 166 -14.58 -7.95 1.85
C PHE A 166 -14.71 -8.00 3.35
N SER A 167 -15.39 -8.99 3.94
CA SER A 167 -15.68 -8.97 5.38
C SER A 167 -15.45 -10.26 6.16
N MET A 168 -15.95 -11.43 5.77
CA MET A 168 -15.98 -12.61 6.66
C MET A 168 -15.12 -13.78 6.17
N GLY A 169 -14.81 -13.86 4.87
CA GLY A 169 -14.16 -15.03 4.30
C GLY A 169 -15.09 -16.23 4.10
N VAL A 170 -14.73 -17.09 3.15
CA VAL A 170 -15.47 -18.32 2.82
C VAL A 170 -15.69 -19.21 4.05
N GLY A 171 -16.91 -19.75 4.17
CA GLY A 171 -17.27 -20.74 5.20
C GLY A 171 -17.90 -20.14 6.46
N ASN A 172 -18.11 -18.83 6.52
CA ASN A 172 -18.73 -18.13 7.66
C ASN A 172 -20.19 -17.68 7.40
N TYR A 173 -20.76 -18.05 6.25
CA TYR A 173 -22.12 -17.72 5.82
C TYR A 173 -22.70 -18.87 4.98
N THR A 174 -24.02 -18.85 4.76
CA THR A 174 -24.70 -19.79 3.87
C THR A 174 -25.07 -19.14 2.54
N GLU A 175 -25.40 -19.94 1.53
CA GLU A 175 -25.94 -19.43 0.26
C GLU A 175 -27.23 -18.62 0.45
N LYS A 176 -28.03 -18.98 1.46
CA LYS A 176 -29.21 -18.19 1.82
C LYS A 176 -28.81 -16.80 2.33
N ASP A 177 -27.74 -16.70 3.11
CA ASP A 177 -27.27 -15.40 3.60
C ASP A 177 -26.79 -14.52 2.44
N VAL A 178 -26.17 -15.09 1.40
CA VAL A 178 -25.80 -14.36 0.18
C VAL A 178 -27.03 -13.76 -0.49
N TYR A 179 -28.06 -14.59 -0.71
CA TYR A 179 -29.30 -14.14 -1.33
C TYR A 179 -30.00 -13.04 -0.51
N GLU A 180 -30.14 -13.21 0.80
CA GLU A 180 -30.79 -12.24 1.69
C GLU A 180 -29.98 -10.94 1.84
N CYS A 181 -28.64 -11.03 1.81
CA CYS A 181 -27.74 -9.89 1.73
C CYS A 181 -28.02 -9.10 0.44
N SER A 182 -28.04 -9.77 -0.72
CA SER A 182 -28.32 -9.12 -1.99
C SER A 182 -29.70 -8.47 -2.06
N ARG A 183 -30.74 -9.10 -1.51
CA ARG A 183 -32.07 -8.48 -1.39
C ARG A 183 -32.02 -7.16 -0.63
N ALA A 184 -31.22 -7.06 0.43
CA ALA A 184 -31.11 -5.83 1.21
C ALA A 184 -30.40 -4.67 0.48
N PHE A 185 -29.60 -4.98 -0.54
CA PHE A 185 -28.92 -3.97 -1.37
C PHE A 185 -29.69 -3.62 -2.66
N THR A 186 -30.89 -4.18 -2.87
CA THR A 186 -31.77 -3.74 -3.96
C THR A 186 -32.14 -2.27 -3.79
N GLY A 187 -32.25 -1.54 -4.91
CA GLY A 187 -32.50 -0.10 -4.92
C GLY A 187 -31.25 0.77 -4.67
N TRP A 188 -30.11 0.21 -4.25
CA TRP A 188 -28.83 0.93 -4.20
C TRP A 188 -28.21 0.95 -5.60
N THR A 189 -28.22 2.11 -6.24
CA THR A 189 -27.81 2.22 -7.65
C THR A 189 -27.06 3.51 -7.92
N ILE A 190 -26.77 3.75 -9.19
CA ILE A 190 -26.09 4.93 -9.68
C ILE A 190 -27.10 5.78 -10.44
N THR A 191 -27.03 7.10 -10.30
CA THR A 191 -27.84 8.04 -11.08
C THR A 191 -27.70 7.77 -12.58
N PRO A 192 -28.74 8.01 -13.40
CA PRO A 192 -28.68 7.75 -14.84
C PRO A 192 -27.45 8.38 -15.52
N LYS A 193 -26.64 7.54 -16.17
CA LYS A 193 -25.39 7.96 -16.81
C LYS A 193 -25.68 8.85 -18.02
N LEU A 194 -25.07 10.04 -18.05
CA LEU A 194 -25.14 10.93 -19.21
C LEU A 194 -24.32 10.35 -20.38
N PRO A 195 -24.77 10.54 -21.64
CA PRO A 195 -24.02 10.10 -22.80
C PRO A 195 -22.63 10.73 -22.86
N ARG A 196 -21.60 9.92 -23.16
CA ARG A 196 -20.19 10.35 -23.24
C ARG A 196 -19.94 11.46 -24.27
N PHE A 197 -20.69 11.45 -25.37
CA PHE A 197 -20.45 12.40 -26.47
C PHE A 197 -21.44 13.57 -26.40
N PRO A 198 -20.98 14.82 -26.63
CA PRO A 198 -19.63 15.22 -27.07
C PRO A 198 -18.66 15.63 -25.94
N MET A 199 -19.12 15.67 -24.68
CA MET A 199 -18.44 16.37 -23.57
C MET A 199 -17.47 15.51 -22.73
N GLY A 200 -17.34 14.22 -23.04
CA GLY A 200 -16.54 13.29 -22.24
C GLY A 200 -17.38 12.56 -21.19
N ARG A 201 -16.72 11.98 -20.19
CA ARG A 201 -17.43 11.27 -19.12
C ARG A 201 -17.87 12.25 -18.04
N PHE A 202 -18.95 11.88 -17.35
CA PHE A 202 -19.54 12.66 -16.27
C PHE A 202 -19.46 11.84 -15.00
N ASP A 203 -19.26 12.53 -13.89
CA ASP A 203 -19.16 11.94 -12.57
C ASP A 203 -20.46 11.19 -12.25
N TRP A 204 -20.29 10.01 -11.66
CA TRP A 204 -21.40 9.19 -11.21
C TRP A 204 -21.74 9.55 -9.77
N SER A 205 -22.99 9.31 -9.39
CA SER A 205 -23.45 9.57 -8.03
C SER A 205 -24.30 8.42 -7.54
N PHE A 206 -24.14 8.11 -6.27
CA PHE A 206 -25.00 7.17 -5.56
C PHE A 206 -26.45 7.66 -5.57
N GLU A 207 -27.38 6.73 -5.75
CA GLU A 207 -28.81 6.95 -5.62
C GLU A 207 -29.45 5.74 -4.95
N TYR A 208 -30.26 5.98 -3.91
CA TYR A 208 -31.14 4.96 -3.34
C TYR A 208 -32.56 5.15 -3.87
N ARG A 209 -33.10 4.13 -4.54
CA ARG A 209 -34.46 4.08 -5.08
C ARG A 209 -35.32 3.17 -4.22
N GLU A 210 -36.15 3.77 -3.37
CA GLU A 210 -37.04 3.05 -2.46
C GLU A 210 -38.04 2.15 -3.22
N GLU A 211 -38.51 2.59 -4.40
CA GLU A 211 -39.45 1.84 -5.23
C GLU A 211 -38.86 0.56 -5.87
N ASP A 212 -37.53 0.43 -5.90
CA ASP A 212 -36.80 -0.71 -6.44
C ASP A 212 -36.17 -1.57 -5.35
N HIS A 213 -36.39 -1.20 -4.08
CA HIS A 213 -35.96 -1.96 -2.92
C HIS A 213 -36.98 -3.05 -2.55
N ASP A 214 -36.48 -4.25 -2.27
CA ASP A 214 -37.25 -5.34 -1.69
C ASP A 214 -37.47 -5.08 -0.20
N GLY A 215 -38.66 -4.59 0.16
CA GLY A 215 -39.04 -4.26 1.54
C GLY A 215 -39.59 -5.44 2.36
N ASP A 216 -39.50 -6.68 1.89
CA ASP A 216 -40.00 -7.84 2.65
C ASP A 216 -39.05 -8.21 3.81
N GLU A 217 -39.55 -8.99 4.76
CA GLU A 217 -38.75 -9.53 5.87
C GLU A 217 -37.62 -10.43 5.34
N LYS A 218 -36.40 -10.18 5.82
CA LYS A 218 -35.17 -10.91 5.50
C LYS A 218 -34.68 -11.66 6.72
N SER A 219 -34.03 -12.79 6.50
CA SER A 219 -33.43 -13.62 7.54
C SER A 219 -31.94 -13.78 7.25
N PHE A 220 -31.10 -13.01 7.93
CA PHE A 220 -29.67 -12.91 7.63
C PHE A 220 -28.81 -13.13 8.88
N LEU A 221 -27.89 -14.10 8.82
CA LEU A 221 -26.94 -14.46 9.89
C LEU A 221 -27.61 -14.60 11.28
N GLY A 222 -28.78 -15.24 11.32
CA GLY A 222 -29.55 -15.48 12.54
C GLY A 222 -30.44 -14.31 13.00
N ASN A 223 -30.40 -13.17 12.31
CA ASN A 223 -31.26 -12.03 12.57
C ASN A 223 -32.46 -12.01 11.61
N ARG A 224 -33.57 -11.39 12.04
CA ARG A 224 -34.77 -11.20 11.21
C ARG A 224 -35.24 -9.76 11.28
N GLY A 225 -35.62 -9.22 10.13
CA GLY A 225 -36.13 -7.85 10.03
C GLY A 225 -36.28 -7.41 8.58
N ASN A 226 -36.88 -6.24 8.39
CA ASN A 226 -36.85 -5.56 7.09
C ASN A 226 -35.53 -4.79 6.97
N PHE A 227 -34.47 -5.50 6.58
CA PHE A 227 -33.11 -4.95 6.52
C PHE A 227 -32.84 -4.23 5.20
N ASN A 228 -32.10 -3.12 5.31
CA ASN A 228 -31.44 -2.43 4.20
C ASN A 228 -29.91 -2.68 4.28
N GLY A 229 -29.15 -2.20 3.29
CA GLY A 229 -27.69 -2.43 3.19
C GLY A 229 -26.90 -2.02 4.43
N GLU A 230 -27.26 -0.90 5.08
CA GLU A 230 -26.61 -0.43 6.32
C GLU A 230 -26.84 -1.39 7.50
N ASP A 231 -28.04 -1.97 7.62
CA ASP A 231 -28.37 -2.95 8.65
C ASP A 231 -27.58 -4.26 8.43
N ILE A 232 -27.44 -4.68 7.17
CA ILE A 232 -26.64 -5.86 6.81
C ILE A 232 -25.18 -5.66 7.20
N ILE A 233 -24.59 -4.50 6.89
CA ILE A 233 -23.20 -4.18 7.27
C ILE A 233 -23.02 -4.17 8.79
N ASP A 234 -23.99 -3.63 9.53
CA ASP A 234 -23.98 -3.67 11.00
C ASP A 234 -24.02 -5.10 11.55
N ILE A 235 -24.85 -5.99 10.98
CA ILE A 235 -24.92 -7.40 11.36
C ILE A 235 -23.61 -8.12 11.04
N ILE A 236 -23.00 -7.84 9.88
CA ILE A 236 -21.72 -8.41 9.46
C ILE A 236 -20.62 -8.03 10.46
N CYS A 237 -20.46 -6.74 10.79
CA CYS A 237 -19.39 -6.28 11.68
C CYS A 237 -19.43 -6.93 13.08
N ARG A 238 -20.63 -7.31 13.55
CA ARG A 238 -20.83 -8.01 14.83
C ARG A 238 -20.38 -9.47 14.80
N GLN A 239 -20.14 -10.05 13.62
CA GLN A 239 -19.66 -11.42 13.51
C GLN A 239 -18.18 -11.51 13.91
N PRO A 240 -17.80 -12.47 14.77
CA PRO A 240 -16.39 -12.71 15.11
C PRO A 240 -15.52 -13.05 13.89
N ALA A 241 -16.13 -13.58 12.81
CA ALA A 241 -15.44 -13.85 11.56
C ALA A 241 -14.86 -12.56 10.94
N THR A 242 -15.58 -11.44 11.03
CA THR A 242 -15.17 -10.17 10.44
C THR A 242 -13.92 -9.60 11.07
N ALA A 243 -13.85 -9.61 12.41
CA ALA A 243 -12.65 -9.18 13.12
C ALA A 243 -11.44 -10.06 12.76
N ARG A 244 -11.62 -11.39 12.68
CA ARG A 244 -10.53 -12.31 12.29
C ARG A 244 -10.06 -12.10 10.86
N PHE A 245 -10.99 -11.90 9.93
CA PHE A 245 -10.71 -11.64 8.54
C PHE A 245 -9.85 -10.38 8.37
N MET A 246 -10.27 -9.28 8.98
CA MET A 246 -9.57 -8.01 8.88
C MET A 246 -8.22 -8.01 9.63
N ALA A 247 -8.16 -8.61 10.82
CA ALA A 247 -6.91 -8.78 11.55
C ALA A 247 -5.84 -9.54 10.74
N ARG A 248 -6.24 -10.59 10.01
CA ARG A 248 -5.33 -11.36 9.15
C ARG A 248 -4.87 -10.55 7.93
N HIS A 249 -5.74 -9.72 7.35
CA HIS A 249 -5.34 -8.77 6.30
C HIS A 249 -4.31 -7.75 6.81
N LEU A 250 -4.54 -7.14 7.97
CA LEU A 250 -3.60 -6.19 8.57
C LEU A 250 -2.25 -6.84 8.87
N TYR A 251 -2.26 -8.06 9.42
CA TYR A 251 -1.04 -8.83 9.67
C TYR A 251 -0.28 -9.13 8.36
N ASN A 252 -0.97 -9.59 7.32
CA ASN A 252 -0.36 -9.86 6.01
C ASN A 252 0.31 -8.59 5.43
N PHE A 253 -0.38 -7.45 5.54
CA PHE A 253 0.09 -6.20 4.96
C PHE A 253 1.22 -5.55 5.77
N PHE A 254 1.13 -5.51 7.11
CA PHE A 254 2.03 -4.75 7.97
C PHE A 254 3.07 -5.59 8.73
N VAL A 255 2.87 -6.89 8.93
CA VAL A 255 3.79 -7.75 9.72
C VAL A 255 4.57 -8.72 8.83
N ALA A 256 3.94 -9.77 8.30
CA ALA A 256 4.63 -10.85 7.58
C ALA A 256 3.74 -11.48 6.51
N ASP A 257 4.35 -12.06 5.47
CA ASP A 257 3.60 -12.73 4.40
C ASP A 257 2.70 -13.87 4.96
N GLU A 258 1.42 -13.83 4.57
CA GLU A 258 0.41 -14.86 4.82
C GLU A 258 0.12 -15.71 3.58
N ALA A 259 -0.67 -16.78 3.75
CA ALA A 259 -1.28 -17.45 2.61
C ALA A 259 -2.21 -16.50 1.84
N GLN A 260 -2.49 -16.76 0.56
CA GLN A 260 -3.49 -15.96 -0.16
C GLN A 260 -4.90 -16.17 0.42
N VAL A 261 -5.76 -15.15 0.31
CA VAL A 261 -7.11 -15.12 0.92
C VAL A 261 -7.95 -16.38 0.62
N PRO A 262 -7.99 -16.92 -0.62
CA PRO A 262 -8.79 -18.11 -0.91
C PRO A 262 -8.37 -19.35 -0.10
N ALA A 263 -7.12 -19.40 0.37
CA ALA A 263 -6.63 -20.51 1.18
C ALA A 263 -6.96 -20.38 2.67
N TRP A 264 -7.44 -19.23 3.15
CA TRP A 264 -7.60 -18.95 4.58
C TRP A 264 -8.61 -19.85 5.29
N GLN A 265 -9.57 -20.42 4.57
CA GLN A 265 -10.51 -21.39 5.10
C GLN A 265 -9.82 -22.70 5.54
N THR A 266 -8.71 -23.05 4.90
CA THR A 266 -8.03 -24.34 5.10
C THR A 266 -6.62 -24.20 5.68
N VAL A 267 -6.02 -23.03 5.57
CA VAL A 267 -4.69 -22.72 6.08
C VAL A 267 -4.82 -21.79 7.29
N PRO A 268 -4.42 -22.22 8.50
CA PRO A 268 -4.48 -21.38 9.69
C PRO A 268 -3.53 -20.17 9.54
N PRO A 269 -3.76 -19.09 10.32
CA PRO A 269 -2.84 -17.97 10.37
C PRO A 269 -1.43 -18.42 10.77
N ARG A 270 -0.42 -17.74 10.25
CA ARG A 270 0.99 -17.96 10.57
C ARG A 270 1.28 -17.73 12.06
N ASP A 271 0.65 -16.72 12.64
CA ASP A 271 0.77 -16.33 14.05
C ASP A 271 -0.62 -16.12 14.66
N PRO A 272 -1.29 -17.19 15.14
CA PRO A 272 -2.63 -17.11 15.70
C PRO A 272 -2.74 -16.16 16.89
N GLU A 273 -1.70 -16.07 17.72
CA GLU A 273 -1.64 -15.21 18.89
C GLU A 273 -1.62 -13.73 18.50
N ALA A 274 -0.78 -13.34 17.53
CA ALA A 274 -0.76 -11.97 17.00
C ALA A 274 -2.09 -11.59 16.36
N ILE A 275 -2.71 -12.50 15.59
CA ILE A 275 -4.05 -12.27 15.03
C ILE A 275 -5.07 -12.04 16.15
N GLN A 276 -5.03 -12.82 17.24
CA GLN A 276 -5.97 -12.65 18.34
C GLN A 276 -5.81 -11.28 19.03
N VAL A 277 -4.58 -10.80 19.23
CA VAL A 277 -4.34 -9.45 19.76
C VAL A 277 -4.99 -8.38 18.89
N LEU A 278 -4.86 -8.50 17.56
CA LEU A 278 -5.48 -7.56 16.62
C LEU A 278 -7.01 -7.68 16.61
N VAL A 279 -7.57 -8.89 16.71
CA VAL A 279 -9.01 -9.13 16.83
C VAL A 279 -9.57 -8.44 18.07
N ASP A 280 -8.91 -8.60 19.21
CA ASP A 280 -9.35 -8.02 20.48
C ASP A 280 -9.31 -6.48 20.42
N ALA A 281 -8.25 -5.91 19.84
CA ALA A 281 -8.14 -4.47 19.61
C ALA A 281 -9.25 -3.96 18.67
N PHE A 282 -9.56 -4.71 17.62
CA PHE A 282 -10.59 -4.34 16.64
C PHE A 282 -11.98 -4.29 17.27
N VAL A 283 -12.34 -5.29 18.08
CA VAL A 283 -13.65 -5.33 18.76
C VAL A 283 -13.73 -4.33 19.91
N ALA A 284 -12.65 -4.15 20.68
CA ALA A 284 -12.63 -3.24 21.84
C ALA A 284 -12.77 -1.77 21.46
N ASN A 285 -12.35 -1.39 20.24
CA ASN A 285 -12.34 0.00 19.75
C ASN A 285 -13.41 0.27 18.68
N ASP A 286 -14.51 -0.49 18.67
CA ASP A 286 -15.63 -0.32 17.72
C ASP A 286 -15.16 -0.25 16.24
N TYR A 287 -14.22 -1.12 15.91
CA TYR A 287 -13.67 -1.31 14.56
C TYR A 287 -12.88 -0.10 14.02
N ASP A 288 -12.37 0.77 14.90
CA ASP A 288 -11.49 1.91 14.54
C ASP A 288 -10.09 1.44 14.15
N MET A 289 -9.67 1.75 12.92
CA MET A 289 -8.38 1.32 12.38
C MET A 289 -7.19 2.03 12.99
N ARG A 290 -7.33 3.30 13.37
CA ARG A 290 -6.24 4.05 14.02
C ARG A 290 -5.83 3.34 15.32
N GLU A 291 -6.79 2.93 16.13
CA GLU A 291 -6.50 2.23 17.39
C GLU A 291 -5.93 0.83 17.17
N VAL A 292 -6.38 0.11 16.16
CA VAL A 292 -5.82 -1.22 15.83
C VAL A 292 -4.39 -1.11 15.33
N LEU A 293 -4.10 -0.13 14.47
CA LEU A 293 -2.74 0.13 13.99
C LEU A 293 -1.82 0.59 15.12
N ARG A 294 -2.33 1.35 16.10
CA ARG A 294 -1.58 1.70 17.31
C ARG A 294 -1.13 0.47 18.08
N VAL A 295 -2.02 -0.52 18.28
CA VAL A 295 -1.68 -1.80 18.90
C VAL A 295 -0.69 -2.58 18.04
N LEU A 296 -0.93 -2.64 16.72
CA LEU A 296 -0.09 -3.37 15.76
C LEU A 296 1.34 -2.85 15.78
N PHE A 297 1.57 -1.55 15.59
CA PHE A 297 2.91 -1.00 15.50
C PHE A 297 3.66 -1.02 16.83
N ASN A 298 2.97 -1.03 17.96
CA ASN A 298 3.62 -1.10 19.27
C ASN A 298 3.88 -2.52 19.78
N SER A 299 3.36 -3.55 19.10
CA SER A 299 3.49 -4.93 19.53
C SER A 299 4.90 -5.51 19.29
N ASP A 300 5.26 -6.51 20.11
CA ASP A 300 6.54 -7.22 19.95
C ASP A 300 6.57 -8.00 18.63
N PHE A 301 5.48 -8.67 18.26
CA PHE A 301 5.39 -9.42 16.99
C PHE A 301 5.64 -8.53 15.76
N PHE A 302 5.25 -7.25 15.80
CA PHE A 302 5.58 -6.31 14.73
C PHE A 302 7.05 -5.91 14.74
N LYS A 303 7.58 -5.54 15.91
CA LYS A 303 8.96 -5.06 16.08
C LYS A 303 10.00 -6.14 15.76
N GLU A 304 9.66 -7.41 15.97
CA GLU A 304 10.49 -8.58 15.67
C GLU A 304 10.40 -9.06 14.21
N ALA A 305 9.33 -8.72 13.48
CA ALA A 305 9.06 -9.19 12.11
C ALA A 305 9.87 -8.44 11.02
N ARG A 306 11.14 -8.13 11.26
CA ARG A 306 12.02 -7.48 10.27
C ARG A 306 12.24 -8.41 9.07
N PHE A 307 12.21 -7.86 7.85
CA PHE A 307 12.46 -8.59 6.60
C PHE A 307 11.58 -9.84 6.41
N SER A 308 10.40 -9.87 7.04
CA SER A 308 9.49 -11.03 7.04
C SER A 308 8.43 -10.98 5.94
N ARG A 309 8.47 -9.97 5.07
CA ARG A 309 7.54 -9.79 3.94
C ARG A 309 8.29 -9.31 2.70
N ILE A 310 7.88 -9.78 1.52
CA ILE A 310 8.35 -9.22 0.25
C ILE A 310 7.67 -7.88 -0.03
N LYS A 311 8.46 -6.86 -0.42
CA LYS A 311 7.96 -5.54 -0.82
C LYS A 311 6.98 -5.66 -1.99
N SER A 312 5.83 -5.02 -1.90
CA SER A 312 4.93 -4.90 -3.05
C SER A 312 5.60 -4.03 -4.13
N PRO A 313 5.21 -4.15 -5.42
CA PRO A 313 5.74 -3.28 -6.45
C PRO A 313 5.53 -1.78 -6.21
N VAL A 314 4.40 -1.39 -5.63
CA VAL A 314 4.17 0.01 -5.21
C VAL A 314 5.22 0.44 -4.20
N GLU A 315 5.51 -0.40 -3.20
CA GLU A 315 6.52 -0.08 -2.19
C GLU A 315 7.91 0.04 -2.79
N VAL A 316 8.31 -0.86 -3.70
CA VAL A 316 9.61 -0.75 -4.39
C VAL A 316 9.73 0.58 -5.13
N VAL A 317 8.72 0.94 -5.93
CA VAL A 317 8.76 2.15 -6.74
C VAL A 317 8.76 3.40 -5.87
N VAL A 318 7.81 3.52 -4.95
CA VAL A 318 7.67 4.71 -4.10
C VAL A 318 8.87 4.86 -3.15
N ASN A 319 9.32 3.76 -2.52
CA ASN A 319 10.50 3.76 -1.66
C ASN A 319 11.72 4.29 -2.41
N THR A 320 11.98 3.76 -3.60
CA THR A 320 13.16 4.14 -4.39
C THR A 320 13.12 5.62 -4.74
N LEU A 321 11.98 6.11 -5.24
CA LEU A 321 11.84 7.52 -5.64
C LEU A 321 11.99 8.48 -4.47
N ARG A 322 11.46 8.13 -3.29
CA ARG A 322 11.64 8.92 -2.08
C ARG A 322 13.09 8.83 -1.57
N PHE A 323 13.71 7.67 -1.67
CA PHE A 323 15.07 7.42 -1.20
C PHE A 323 16.12 8.19 -2.01
N VAL A 324 16.02 8.18 -3.34
CA VAL A 324 16.96 8.91 -4.22
C VAL A 324 16.65 10.40 -4.31
N GLY A 325 15.40 10.82 -4.05
CA GLY A 325 14.95 12.20 -4.13
C GLY A 325 14.96 12.77 -5.55
N GLY A 326 14.55 14.04 -5.71
CA GLY A 326 14.53 14.71 -7.02
C GLY A 326 13.27 14.42 -7.86
N HIS A 327 12.26 13.82 -7.24
CA HIS A 327 10.98 13.47 -7.84
C HIS A 327 9.80 14.25 -7.25
N GLU A 328 10.10 15.30 -6.48
CA GLU A 328 9.09 16.15 -5.86
C GLU A 328 8.42 17.06 -6.90
N PHE A 329 9.19 17.44 -7.93
CA PHE A 329 8.68 18.19 -9.06
C PHE A 329 8.01 17.24 -10.09
N PRO A 330 6.79 17.55 -10.59
CA PRO A 330 6.09 16.72 -11.57
C PRO A 330 6.71 16.87 -12.98
N ALA A 331 7.91 16.33 -13.18
CA ALA A 331 8.64 16.41 -14.43
C ALA A 331 7.92 15.67 -15.59
N PRO A 332 8.19 16.04 -16.86
CA PRO A 332 7.75 15.26 -18.01
C PRO A 332 8.15 13.79 -17.88
N GLY A 333 7.23 12.87 -18.19
CA GLY A 333 7.47 11.43 -18.07
C GLY A 333 6.88 10.77 -16.81
N ILE A 334 6.24 11.53 -15.91
CA ILE A 334 5.58 10.97 -14.71
C ILE A 334 4.55 9.86 -15.01
N GLY A 335 3.87 9.91 -16.15
CA GLY A 335 2.98 8.82 -16.61
C GLY A 335 3.72 7.51 -16.95
N ASN A 336 4.97 7.57 -17.39
CA ASN A 336 5.81 6.37 -17.56
C ASN A 336 6.26 5.82 -16.21
N LEU A 337 6.51 6.72 -15.25
CA LEU A 337 6.90 6.36 -13.91
C LEU A 337 5.76 5.68 -13.15
N GLY A 338 4.54 6.22 -13.25
CA GLY A 338 3.33 5.62 -12.68
C GLY A 338 3.03 4.21 -13.17
N ARG A 339 3.51 3.83 -14.36
CA ARG A 339 3.33 2.47 -14.92
C ARG A 339 4.34 1.45 -14.43
N GLN A 340 5.40 1.86 -13.72
CA GLN A 340 6.45 0.94 -13.27
C GLN A 340 5.89 -0.11 -12.30
N THR A 341 4.95 0.26 -11.43
CA THR A 341 4.30 -0.68 -10.51
C THR A 341 3.57 -1.78 -11.28
N GLY A 342 2.89 -1.44 -12.37
CA GLY A 342 2.22 -2.39 -13.27
C GLY A 342 3.19 -3.34 -13.98
N TYR A 343 4.33 -2.82 -14.48
CA TYR A 343 5.37 -3.66 -15.09
C TYR A 343 6.02 -4.66 -14.11
N MET A 344 5.85 -4.42 -12.82
CA MET A 344 6.32 -5.27 -11.73
C MET A 344 5.20 -6.13 -11.10
N GLY A 345 3.97 -6.03 -11.59
CA GLY A 345 2.84 -6.88 -11.20
C GLY A 345 1.71 -6.22 -10.40
N GLN A 346 1.81 -4.93 -10.07
CA GLN A 346 0.79 -4.19 -9.31
C GLN A 346 0.36 -2.91 -10.04
N GLU A 347 -0.50 -3.04 -11.05
CA GLU A 347 -1.08 -1.90 -11.78
C GLU A 347 -2.15 -1.22 -10.91
N VAL A 348 -1.77 -0.21 -10.13
CA VAL A 348 -2.70 0.52 -9.24
C VAL A 348 -3.91 1.05 -10.00
N LEU A 349 -5.07 1.17 -9.35
CA LEU A 349 -6.36 1.51 -9.99
C LEU A 349 -6.88 0.48 -11.03
N ASN A 350 -6.16 -0.63 -11.25
CA ASN A 350 -6.58 -1.70 -12.14
C ASN A 350 -6.18 -3.09 -11.60
N PRO A 351 -6.73 -3.51 -10.44
CA PRO A 351 -6.52 -4.86 -9.93
C PRO A 351 -6.93 -5.93 -10.96
N PRO A 352 -6.24 -7.09 -10.99
CA PRO A 352 -6.44 -8.11 -12.00
C PRO A 352 -7.76 -8.89 -11.83
N SER A 353 -8.33 -8.92 -10.63
CA SER A 353 -9.59 -9.59 -10.30
C SER A 353 -10.27 -8.94 -9.09
N VAL A 354 -11.46 -9.43 -8.73
CA VAL A 354 -12.19 -9.06 -7.50
C VAL A 354 -11.42 -9.42 -6.22
N GLU A 355 -10.49 -10.38 -6.29
CA GLU A 355 -9.62 -10.77 -5.16
C GLU A 355 -8.47 -9.77 -4.92
N GLY A 356 -8.31 -8.77 -5.78
CA GLY A 356 -7.22 -7.80 -5.69
C GLY A 356 -5.91 -8.36 -6.23
N TRP A 357 -4.80 -8.10 -5.54
CA TRP A 357 -3.49 -8.65 -5.90
C TRP A 357 -3.03 -9.71 -4.91
N HIS A 358 -2.43 -10.76 -5.44
CA HIS A 358 -1.70 -11.73 -4.63
C HIS A 358 -0.45 -11.10 -4.02
N THR A 359 -0.07 -11.60 -2.84
CA THR A 359 1.02 -11.02 -2.04
C THR A 359 2.22 -11.96 -1.90
N GLY A 360 3.29 -11.48 -1.27
CA GLY A 360 4.49 -12.26 -0.97
C GLY A 360 5.26 -12.74 -2.19
N ARG A 361 5.53 -14.05 -2.25
CA ARG A 361 6.41 -14.64 -3.27
C ARG A 361 5.89 -14.47 -4.69
N GLU A 362 4.58 -14.26 -4.86
CA GLU A 362 3.97 -14.08 -6.18
C GLU A 362 4.33 -12.75 -6.83
N TRP A 363 4.86 -11.79 -6.06
CA TRP A 363 5.48 -10.59 -6.62
C TRP A 363 6.75 -10.89 -7.43
N ILE A 364 7.39 -12.04 -7.19
CA ILE A 364 8.70 -12.38 -7.74
C ILE A 364 8.57 -13.50 -8.77
N ASN A 365 8.77 -13.14 -10.04
CA ASN A 365 9.07 -14.05 -11.14
C ASN A 365 10.26 -13.50 -11.93
N SER A 366 10.80 -14.26 -12.88
CA SER A 366 12.00 -13.86 -13.62
C SER A 366 11.85 -12.49 -14.31
N GLY A 367 10.65 -12.15 -14.79
CA GLY A 367 10.36 -10.86 -15.42
C GLY A 367 10.25 -9.71 -14.41
N SER A 368 9.43 -9.88 -13.37
CA SER A 368 9.23 -8.82 -12.36
C SER A 368 10.49 -8.56 -11.54
N LEU A 369 11.29 -9.59 -11.25
CA LEU A 369 12.55 -9.43 -10.52
C LEU A 369 13.57 -8.59 -11.31
N MET A 370 13.77 -8.90 -12.60
CA MET A 370 14.66 -8.09 -13.44
C MET A 370 14.18 -6.64 -13.56
N ARG A 371 12.86 -6.41 -13.70
CA ARG A 371 12.30 -5.06 -13.74
C ARG A 371 12.54 -4.29 -12.44
N ARG A 372 12.34 -4.95 -11.30
CA ARG A 372 12.59 -4.37 -9.97
C ARG A 372 14.07 -4.00 -9.81
N ILE A 373 14.97 -4.94 -10.06
CA ILE A 373 16.42 -4.72 -9.92
C ILE A 373 16.87 -3.56 -10.81
N ASN A 374 16.54 -3.59 -12.12
CA ASN A 374 16.96 -2.54 -13.04
C ASN A 374 16.41 -1.17 -12.63
N PHE A 375 15.13 -1.08 -12.25
CA PHE A 375 14.53 0.18 -11.85
C PHE A 375 15.25 0.79 -10.64
N VAL A 376 15.53 -0.01 -9.61
CA VAL A 376 16.22 0.49 -8.41
C VAL A 376 17.68 0.81 -8.72
N ALA A 377 18.40 -0.11 -9.38
CA ALA A 377 19.81 0.06 -9.72
C ALA A 377 20.05 1.27 -10.64
N ASP A 378 19.18 1.53 -11.62
CA ASP A 378 19.30 2.69 -12.50
C ASP A 378 19.19 4.00 -11.71
N LEU A 379 18.32 4.06 -10.70
CA LEU A 379 18.11 5.26 -9.88
C LEU A 379 19.20 5.42 -8.81
N VAL A 380 19.53 4.39 -8.03
CA VAL A 380 20.57 4.51 -7.00
C VAL A 380 21.97 4.68 -7.59
N GLY A 381 22.15 4.27 -8.86
CA GLY A 381 23.39 4.48 -9.61
C GLY A 381 23.58 5.91 -10.11
N ASP A 382 22.51 6.72 -10.20
CA ASP A 382 22.61 8.11 -10.65
C ASP A 382 23.14 9.00 -9.52
N VAL A 383 24.44 9.26 -9.58
CA VAL A 383 25.15 10.09 -8.62
C VAL A 383 24.65 11.54 -8.60
N ASN A 384 23.86 12.00 -9.56
CA ASN A 384 23.33 13.38 -9.55
C ASN A 384 22.07 13.53 -8.69
N LEU A 385 21.45 12.42 -8.27
CA LEU A 385 20.24 12.47 -7.47
C LEU A 385 20.55 12.89 -6.02
N PRO A 386 19.69 13.72 -5.39
CA PRO A 386 19.96 14.31 -4.07
C PRO A 386 20.28 13.29 -2.97
N GLY A 387 19.53 12.19 -2.91
CA GLY A 387 19.74 11.12 -1.93
C GLY A 387 21.08 10.42 -2.12
N VAL A 388 21.49 10.17 -3.37
CA VAL A 388 22.80 9.56 -3.67
C VAL A 388 23.94 10.54 -3.34
N GLN A 389 23.76 11.84 -3.60
CA GLN A 389 24.70 12.88 -3.18
C GLN A 389 24.84 12.96 -1.65
N ALA A 390 23.74 12.79 -0.89
CA ALA A 390 23.78 12.77 0.56
C ALA A 390 24.60 11.59 1.09
N ILE A 391 24.41 10.40 0.51
CA ILE A 391 25.21 9.20 0.82
C ILE A 391 26.69 9.46 0.51
N LEU A 392 27.02 9.94 -0.69
CA LEU A 392 28.39 10.30 -1.07
C LEU A 392 29.01 11.33 -0.12
N GLY A 393 28.22 12.32 0.31
CA GLY A 393 28.64 13.33 1.28
C GLY A 393 29.00 12.73 2.64
N ARG A 394 28.21 11.77 3.14
CA ARG A 394 28.50 11.02 4.38
C ARG A 394 29.75 10.15 4.24
N LEU A 395 29.89 9.42 3.14
CA LEU A 395 31.09 8.63 2.83
C LEU A 395 32.35 9.49 2.74
N ARG A 396 32.25 10.68 2.14
CA ARG A 396 33.36 11.64 2.13
C ARG A 396 33.66 12.20 3.52
N GLY A 397 32.64 12.48 4.31
CA GLY A 397 32.77 13.00 5.68
C GLY A 397 33.44 12.02 6.65
N ALA A 398 33.23 10.71 6.46
CA ALA A 398 33.89 9.66 7.24
C ALA A 398 35.38 9.46 6.88
N GLY A 399 35.82 9.95 5.73
CA GLY A 399 37.22 9.90 5.29
C GLY A 399 37.61 8.58 4.62
N GLU A 400 38.91 8.25 4.69
CA GLU A 400 39.44 7.02 4.12
C GLU A 400 38.96 5.80 4.93
N MET A 401 38.49 4.76 4.22
CA MET A 401 37.98 3.55 4.87
C MET A 401 38.38 2.28 4.11
N PRO A 402 38.64 1.17 4.83
CA PRO A 402 38.90 -0.12 4.22
C PRO A 402 37.62 -0.72 3.58
N PRO A 403 37.74 -1.73 2.69
CA PRO A 403 36.61 -2.32 1.97
C PRO A 403 35.45 -2.81 2.85
N ASP A 404 35.74 -3.38 4.02
CA ASP A 404 34.74 -3.84 4.97
C ASP A 404 33.95 -2.68 5.59
N GLY A 405 34.64 -1.63 6.01
CA GLY A 405 33.99 -0.40 6.51
C GLY A 405 33.19 0.32 5.43
N PHE A 406 33.67 0.31 4.18
CA PHE A 406 32.95 0.85 3.03
C PHE A 406 31.63 0.12 2.78
N VAL A 407 31.65 -1.21 2.73
CA VAL A 407 30.44 -2.02 2.54
C VAL A 407 29.46 -1.80 3.69
N ASP A 408 29.93 -1.85 4.95
CA ASP A 408 29.08 -1.65 6.12
C ASP A 408 28.41 -0.28 6.12
N MET A 409 29.13 0.76 5.71
CA MET A 409 28.57 2.10 5.65
C MET A 409 27.55 2.26 4.53
N CYS A 410 27.76 1.63 3.37
CA CYS A 410 26.72 1.58 2.32
C CYS A 410 25.47 0.84 2.80
N LEU A 411 25.61 -0.30 3.47
CA LEU A 411 24.47 -1.07 4.03
C LEU A 411 23.70 -0.28 5.10
N GLU A 412 24.42 0.51 5.90
CA GLU A 412 23.84 1.40 6.89
C GLU A 412 23.02 2.53 6.23
N GLN A 413 23.55 3.16 5.18
CA GLN A 413 22.86 4.23 4.46
C GLN A 413 21.60 3.79 3.72
N MET A 414 21.48 2.50 3.37
CA MET A 414 20.34 1.92 2.65
C MET A 414 19.15 1.54 3.56
N GLY A 415 19.10 2.05 4.79
CA GLY A 415 18.03 1.76 5.76
C GLY A 415 18.29 0.43 6.47
N PRO A 416 19.25 0.42 7.42
CA PRO A 416 20.07 -0.72 7.85
C PRO A 416 19.59 -2.10 7.39
N LEU A 417 20.33 -2.67 6.44
CA LEU A 417 20.07 -4.01 5.90
C LEU A 417 20.79 -5.06 6.75
N ASP A 418 20.06 -6.10 7.14
CA ASP A 418 20.64 -7.29 7.79
C ASP A 418 20.93 -8.33 6.71
N LEU A 419 22.20 -8.52 6.39
CA LEU A 419 22.66 -9.49 5.40
C LEU A 419 23.31 -10.69 6.10
N ASP A 420 23.13 -11.87 5.53
CA ASP A 420 23.89 -13.02 5.99
C ASP A 420 25.40 -12.83 5.76
N THR A 421 26.20 -13.55 6.56
CA THR A 421 27.65 -13.41 6.56
C THR A 421 28.30 -13.73 5.20
N GLN A 422 27.70 -14.63 4.41
CA GLN A 422 28.23 -14.99 3.10
C GLN A 422 27.99 -13.85 2.10
N THR A 423 26.75 -13.36 1.97
CA THR A 423 26.44 -12.26 1.05
C THR A 423 27.21 -10.99 1.42
N ARG A 424 27.37 -10.69 2.72
CA ARG A 424 28.24 -9.59 3.15
C ARG A 424 29.69 -9.79 2.70
N GLN A 425 30.23 -11.00 2.83
CA GLN A 425 31.61 -11.28 2.41
C GLN A 425 31.79 -11.15 0.90
N GLU A 426 30.80 -11.56 0.10
CA GLU A 426 30.83 -11.42 -1.37
C GLU A 426 30.90 -9.94 -1.81
N LEU A 427 30.19 -9.03 -1.12
CA LEU A 427 30.31 -7.59 -1.37
C LEU A 427 31.71 -7.05 -1.02
N ILE A 428 32.29 -7.53 0.09
CA ILE A 428 33.64 -7.13 0.51
C ILE A 428 34.69 -7.63 -0.48
N ASP A 429 34.58 -8.89 -0.91
CA ASP A 429 35.47 -9.49 -1.89
C ASP A 429 35.37 -8.77 -3.25
N HIS A 430 34.20 -8.22 -3.59
CA HIS A 430 34.02 -7.35 -4.75
C HIS A 430 34.72 -5.99 -4.58
N ALA A 431 34.64 -5.38 -3.39
CA ALA A 431 35.24 -4.07 -3.11
C ALA A 431 36.76 -4.09 -2.90
N ALA A 432 37.32 -5.22 -2.45
CA ALA A 432 38.71 -5.36 -2.03
C ALA A 432 39.79 -5.12 -3.11
N PRO A 433 39.62 -5.54 -4.37
CA PRO A 433 40.63 -5.34 -5.42
C PRO A 433 40.99 -3.88 -5.67
N ASP A 434 40.05 -2.96 -5.46
CA ASP A 434 40.22 -1.52 -5.66
C ASP A 434 40.79 -0.79 -4.42
N GLY A 435 41.10 -1.54 -3.35
CA GLY A 435 41.70 -1.02 -2.12
C GLY A 435 40.77 -0.10 -1.32
N ASN A 436 41.36 0.78 -0.51
CA ASN A 436 40.60 1.69 0.36
C ASN A 436 39.79 2.71 -0.46
N LEU A 437 38.64 3.12 0.07
CA LEU A 437 37.92 4.27 -0.43
C LEU A 437 38.67 5.53 0.02
N SER A 438 39.05 6.42 -0.90
CA SER A 438 39.82 7.64 -0.60
C SER A 438 39.28 8.85 -1.37
N TRP A 439 39.41 10.04 -0.77
CA TRP A 439 38.88 11.30 -1.27
C TRP A 439 39.96 12.39 -1.40
N ASP A 440 41.24 12.03 -1.26
CA ASP A 440 42.35 13.00 -1.07
C ASP A 440 42.69 13.79 -2.34
N THR A 441 42.46 13.21 -3.51
CA THR A 441 42.69 13.84 -4.81
C THR A 441 41.42 13.82 -5.66
N PRO A 442 41.25 14.76 -6.62
CA PRO A 442 40.10 14.76 -7.52
C PRO A 442 39.90 13.42 -8.24
N THR A 443 40.99 12.80 -8.70
CA THR A 443 40.94 11.49 -9.38
C THR A 443 40.49 10.37 -8.45
N GLN A 444 40.95 10.35 -7.19
CA GLN A 444 40.48 9.37 -6.21
C GLN A 444 39.02 9.62 -5.82
N ALA A 445 38.61 10.89 -5.70
CA ALA A 445 37.22 11.24 -5.40
C ALA A 445 36.26 10.81 -6.52
N ASP A 446 36.64 10.96 -7.79
CA ASP A 446 35.85 10.49 -8.93
C ASP A 446 35.75 8.95 -8.94
N LEU A 447 36.87 8.24 -8.72
CA LEU A 447 36.89 6.78 -8.63
C LEU A 447 36.04 6.28 -7.46
N SER A 448 36.18 6.87 -6.28
CA SER A 448 35.38 6.53 -5.08
C SER A 448 33.90 6.78 -5.31
N THR A 449 33.54 7.86 -6.03
CA THR A 449 32.14 8.15 -6.41
C THR A 449 31.56 7.04 -7.28
N GLN A 450 32.30 6.56 -8.28
CA GLN A 450 31.89 5.44 -9.13
C GLN A 450 31.75 4.15 -8.31
N ARG A 451 32.73 3.85 -7.45
CA ARG A 451 32.70 2.66 -6.58
C ARG A 451 31.50 2.66 -5.63
N VAL A 452 31.14 3.82 -5.06
CA VAL A 452 29.92 3.95 -4.23
C VAL A 452 28.69 3.65 -5.08
N SER A 453 28.54 4.27 -6.25
CA SER A 453 27.41 4.01 -7.15
C SER A 453 27.28 2.52 -7.49
N GLU A 454 28.37 1.87 -7.89
CA GLU A 454 28.40 0.43 -8.19
C GLU A 454 28.03 -0.42 -6.98
N MET A 455 28.54 -0.09 -5.80
CA MET A 455 28.21 -0.80 -4.56
C MET A 455 26.71 -0.68 -4.20
N LEU A 456 26.12 0.51 -4.33
CA LEU A 456 24.69 0.70 -4.13
C LEU A 456 23.86 -0.14 -5.11
N GLN A 457 24.27 -0.17 -6.38
CA GLN A 457 23.62 -1.00 -7.42
C GLN A 457 23.70 -2.50 -7.09
N LEU A 458 24.84 -2.98 -6.58
CA LEU A 458 24.99 -4.36 -6.14
C LEU A 458 24.09 -4.69 -4.94
N ILE A 459 24.04 -3.81 -3.93
CA ILE A 459 23.21 -4.00 -2.74
C ILE A 459 21.73 -4.11 -3.11
N VAL A 460 21.21 -3.23 -3.98
CA VAL A 460 19.79 -3.29 -4.37
C VAL A 460 19.44 -4.48 -5.26
N SER A 461 20.45 -5.08 -5.88
CA SER A 461 20.31 -6.29 -6.70
C SER A 461 20.22 -7.56 -5.85
N LEU A 462 20.49 -7.47 -4.54
CA LEU A 462 20.43 -8.61 -3.63
C LEU A 462 18.98 -9.09 -3.43
N ARG A 463 18.86 -10.37 -3.11
CA ARG A 463 17.58 -10.98 -2.74
C ARG A 463 17.02 -10.32 -1.48
N ASP A 464 17.86 -10.06 -0.49
CA ASP A 464 17.51 -9.51 0.81
C ASP A 464 16.89 -8.11 0.69
N PHE A 465 17.34 -7.33 -0.30
CA PHE A 465 16.75 -6.03 -0.60
C PHE A 465 15.28 -6.11 -1.06
N GLN A 466 14.82 -7.27 -1.53
CA GLN A 466 13.41 -7.44 -1.92
C GLN A 466 12.48 -7.56 -0.70
N TYR A 467 13.01 -7.78 0.50
CA TYR A 467 12.25 -7.93 1.74
C TYR A 467 12.18 -6.61 2.51
N ALA A 468 11.10 -6.42 3.29
CA ALA A 468 10.83 -5.23 4.11
C ALA A 468 10.68 -5.57 5.59
#